data_AF-A0A2A5J478-F1
#
_entry.id   AF-A0A2A5J478-F1
#
_cell.length_a   1.000
_cell.length_b   1.000
_cell.length_c   1.000
_cell.angle_alpha   90.00
_cell.angle_beta   90.00
_cell.angle_gamma   90.00
#
_symmetry.space_group_name_H-M   'P 1'
#
loop_
_entity.id
_entity.type
_entity.pdbx_description
1 polymer ?
#
loop_
_entity_poly.entity_id
_entity_poly.type
_entity_poly.pdbx_seq_one_letter_code
_entity_poly.pdbx_strand_id
1 'polypeptide(L)'
;MRVDGIRDEAVAEACEALLESLDVLLERLANRVESAPVAGSAEWKSQWSARESEDGRERLRRHLLVKIAIATAARVDPTHDIEMARQMGIPEGDIARASGSKTKRRSQRGNADLTPAQTTLW
;
A
#
# COMPACT_ATOMS: atom_id res chain seq x y z
N MET A 1 -28.22 3.11 -3.12
CA MET A 1 -28.47 4.21 -4.07
C MET A 1 -29.57 3.74 -4.99
N ARG A 2 -30.66 4.48 -5.15
CA ARG A 2 -31.77 4.09 -6.05
C ARG A 2 -31.78 5.02 -7.24
N VAL A 3 -31.85 4.45 -8.44
CA VAL A 3 -31.96 5.18 -9.70
C VAL A 3 -33.31 4.85 -10.30
N ASP A 4 -34.14 5.86 -10.54
CA ASP A 4 -35.50 5.67 -11.03
C ASP A 4 -35.51 4.87 -12.34
N GLY A 5 -36.37 3.84 -12.39
CA GLY A 5 -36.48 2.95 -13.55
C GLY A 5 -35.38 1.89 -13.69
N ILE A 6 -34.41 1.82 -12.76
CA ILE A 6 -33.32 0.84 -12.76
C ILE A 6 -33.45 -0.08 -11.54
N ARG A 7 -33.22 -1.39 -11.74
CA ARG A 7 -33.21 -2.37 -10.66
C ARG A 7 -31.99 -2.18 -9.77
N ASP A 8 -32.17 -2.21 -8.46
CA ASP A 8 -31.09 -2.06 -7.48
C ASP A 8 -29.98 -3.12 -7.68
N GLU A 9 -30.35 -4.34 -8.10
CA GLU A 9 -29.40 -5.43 -8.37
C GLU A 9 -28.50 -5.13 -9.56
N ALA A 10 -29.02 -4.49 -10.61
CA ALA A 10 -28.22 -4.14 -11.79
C ALA A 10 -27.16 -3.08 -11.45
N VAL A 11 -27.47 -2.17 -10.53
CA VAL A 11 -26.50 -1.19 -10.02
C VAL A 11 -25.43 -1.91 -9.18
N ALA A 12 -25.81 -2.87 -8.34
CA ALA A 12 -24.86 -3.66 -7.56
C ALA A 12 -23.89 -4.46 -8.44
N GLU A 13 -24.41 -5.19 -9.44
CA GLU A 13 -23.60 -5.92 -10.44
C GLU A 13 -22.62 -4.98 -11.17
N ALA A 14 -23.09 -3.79 -11.56
CA ALA A 14 -22.23 -2.80 -12.22
C ALA A 14 -21.14 -2.27 -11.27
N CYS A 15 -21.44 -2.09 -9.98
CA CYS A 15 -20.45 -1.71 -8.97
C CYS A 15 -19.39 -2.80 -8.79
N GLU A 16 -19.80 -4.07 -8.71
CA GLU A 16 -18.86 -5.21 -8.61
C GLU A 16 -17.93 -5.26 -9.83
N ALA A 17 -18.49 -5.19 -11.04
CA ALA A 17 -17.70 -5.17 -12.28
C ALA A 17 -16.74 -3.98 -12.37
N LEU A 18 -17.13 -2.81 -11.84
CA LEU A 18 -16.26 -1.64 -11.75
C LEU A 18 -15.08 -1.89 -10.81
N LEU A 19 -15.31 -2.47 -9.63
CA LEU A 19 -14.26 -2.78 -8.67
C LEU A 19 -13.26 -3.80 -9.25
N GLU A 20 -13.74 -4.88 -9.87
CA GLU A 20 -12.88 -5.85 -10.55
C GLU A 20 -12.04 -5.20 -11.66
N SER A 21 -12.64 -4.28 -12.42
CA SER A 21 -11.94 -3.55 -13.48
C SER A 21 -10.86 -2.63 -12.90
N LEU A 22 -11.13 -1.97 -11.77
CA LEU A 22 -10.16 -1.12 -11.07
C LEU A 22 -8.97 -1.95 -10.55
N ASP A 23 -9.21 -3.14 -9.99
CA ASP A 23 -8.14 -4.03 -9.53
C ASP A 23 -7.20 -4.44 -10.68
N VAL A 24 -7.77 -4.83 -11.82
CA VAL A 24 -6.99 -5.18 -13.02
C VAL A 24 -6.20 -3.99 -13.55
N LEU A 25 -6.80 -2.78 -13.54
CA LEU A 25 -6.11 -1.56 -13.96
C LEU A 25 -4.97 -1.19 -13.01
N LEU A 26 -5.19 -1.32 -11.70
CA LEU A 26 -4.19 -1.03 -10.68
C LEU A 26 -2.99 -1.97 -10.80
N GLU A 27 -3.24 -3.27 -10.98
CA GLU A 27 -2.21 -4.29 -11.25
C GLU A 27 -1.39 -3.94 -12.49
N ARG A 28 -2.05 -3.56 -13.60
CA ARG A 28 -1.35 -3.16 -14.83
C ARG A 28 -0.50 -1.90 -14.65
N LEU A 29 -0.98 -0.92 -13.88
CA LEU A 29 -0.25 0.31 -13.60
C LEU A 29 0.96 0.05 -12.70
N ALA A 30 0.81 -0.78 -11.67
CA ALA A 30 1.92 -1.18 -10.81
C ALA A 30 3.02 -1.90 -11.61
N ASN A 31 2.65 -2.89 -12.43
CA ASN A 31 3.59 -3.58 -13.32
C ASN A 31 4.31 -2.62 -14.28
N ARG A 32 3.65 -1.57 -14.77
CA ARG A 32 4.28 -0.54 -15.61
C ARG A 32 5.30 0.29 -14.83
N VAL A 33 4.94 0.74 -13.62
CA VAL A 33 5.84 1.53 -12.76
C VAL A 33 7.09 0.73 -12.41
N GLU A 34 6.94 -0.57 -12.17
CA GLU A 34 8.04 -1.46 -11.80
C GLU A 34 8.85 -1.95 -13.01
N SER A 35 8.43 -1.62 -14.25
CA SER A 35 8.98 -2.21 -15.47
C SER A 35 9.00 -3.74 -15.41
N ALA A 36 7.92 -4.33 -14.89
CA ALA A 36 7.79 -5.77 -14.70
C ALA A 36 7.97 -6.52 -16.04
N PRO A 37 8.61 -7.70 -16.02
CA PRO A 37 8.85 -8.45 -17.24
C PRO A 37 7.54 -8.86 -17.89
N VAL A 38 7.51 -8.83 -19.23
CA VAL A 38 6.34 -9.24 -20.00
C VAL A 38 5.97 -10.68 -19.66
N ALA A 39 4.69 -10.93 -19.35
CA ALA A 39 4.18 -12.26 -19.04
C ALA A 39 4.57 -13.28 -20.12
N GLY A 40 5.07 -14.44 -19.69
CA GLY A 40 5.53 -15.51 -20.58
C GLY A 40 6.96 -15.35 -21.12
N SER A 41 7.62 -14.19 -20.92
CA SER A 41 9.04 -14.02 -21.24
C SER A 41 9.93 -14.92 -20.36
N ALA A 42 11.18 -15.16 -20.80
CA ALA A 42 12.13 -15.96 -20.03
C ALA A 42 12.41 -15.35 -18.63
N GLU A 43 12.52 -14.02 -18.57
CA GLU A 43 12.69 -13.29 -17.33
C GLU A 43 11.46 -13.44 -16.42
N TRP A 44 10.25 -13.27 -16.96
CA TRP A 44 9.01 -13.47 -16.20
C TRP A 44 8.93 -14.89 -15.63
N LYS A 45 9.26 -15.92 -16.43
CA LYS A 45 9.27 -17.32 -15.97
C LYS A 45 10.28 -17.54 -14.85
N SER A 46 11.48 -16.97 -14.97
CA SER A 46 12.51 -17.05 -13.94
C SER A 46 12.03 -16.39 -12.63
N GLN A 47 11.50 -15.16 -12.72
CA GLN A 47 10.95 -14.45 -11.57
C GLN A 47 9.78 -15.19 -10.93
N TRP A 48 8.90 -15.78 -11.75
CA TRP A 48 7.74 -16.57 -11.30
C TRP A 48 8.16 -17.85 -10.57
N SER A 49 9.13 -18.58 -11.11
CA SER A 49 9.68 -19.78 -10.46
C SER A 49 10.36 -19.45 -9.12
N ALA A 50 10.97 -18.27 -9.00
CA ALA A 50 11.62 -17.80 -7.78
C ALA A 50 10.70 -17.01 -6.84
N ARG A 51 9.37 -16.97 -7.06
CA ARG A 51 8.46 -16.10 -6.28
C ARG A 51 8.44 -16.40 -4.77
N GLU A 52 8.69 -17.65 -4.39
CA GLU A 52 8.72 -18.08 -2.99
C GLU A 52 10.11 -17.91 -2.34
N SER A 53 11.11 -17.41 -3.08
CA SER A 53 12.39 -17.01 -2.50
C SER A 53 12.23 -15.73 -1.67
N GLU A 54 13.25 -15.38 -0.87
CA GLU A 54 13.22 -14.11 -0.15
C GLU A 54 13.14 -12.91 -1.10
N ASP A 55 13.90 -12.93 -2.19
CA ASP A 55 13.84 -11.88 -3.23
C ASP A 55 12.46 -11.80 -3.89
N GLY A 56 11.81 -12.96 -4.10
CA GLY A 56 10.46 -13.04 -4.63
C GLY A 56 9.42 -12.47 -3.68
N ARG A 57 9.51 -12.78 -2.39
CA ARG A 57 8.66 -12.19 -1.34
C ARG A 57 8.89 -10.70 -1.21
N GLU A 58 10.14 -10.25 -1.24
CA GLU A 58 10.46 -8.81 -1.17
C GLU A 58 9.93 -8.05 -2.38
N ARG A 59 10.01 -8.64 -3.58
CA ARG A 59 9.37 -8.06 -4.77
C ARG A 59 7.86 -7.96 -4.59
N LEU A 60 7.19 -8.98 -4.06
CA LEU A 60 5.74 -8.93 -3.79
C LEU A 60 5.39 -7.86 -2.74
N ARG A 61 6.20 -7.70 -1.68
CA ARG A 61 6.00 -6.63 -0.68
C ARG A 61 6.11 -5.25 -1.30
N ARG A 62 7.15 -5.02 -2.11
CA ARG A 62 7.30 -3.77 -2.87
C ARG A 62 6.12 -3.52 -3.81
N HIS A 63 5.65 -4.56 -4.48
CA HIS A 63 4.52 -4.49 -5.39
C HIS A 63 3.23 -4.03 -4.69
N LEU A 64 2.92 -4.58 -3.52
CA LEU A 64 1.78 -4.13 -2.71
C LEU A 64 1.90 -2.65 -2.31
N LEU A 65 3.09 -2.19 -1.91
CA LEU A 65 3.32 -0.78 -1.57
C LEU A 65 3.14 0.14 -2.78
N VAL A 66 3.54 -0.28 -3.98
CA VAL A 66 3.30 0.48 -5.22
C VAL A 66 1.80 0.59 -5.52
N LYS A 67 1.04 -0.51 -5.40
CA LYS A 67 -0.41 -0.48 -5.58
C LYS A 67 -1.09 0.48 -4.60
N ILE A 68 -0.74 0.42 -3.31
CA ILE A 68 -1.25 1.34 -2.28
C ILE A 68 -0.95 2.80 -2.64
N ALA A 69 0.28 3.09 -3.08
CA ALA A 69 0.68 4.45 -3.45
C ALA A 69 -0.09 4.98 -4.66
N ILE A 70 -0.28 4.16 -5.71
CA ILE A 70 -1.05 4.54 -6.90
C ILE A 70 -2.52 4.77 -6.54
N ALA A 71 -3.15 3.83 -5.84
CA ALA A 71 -4.56 3.92 -5.44
C ALA A 71 -4.79 5.17 -4.58
N THR A 72 -3.95 5.41 -3.58
CA THR A 72 -4.01 6.61 -2.73
C THR A 72 -3.88 7.89 -3.56
N ALA A 73 -2.88 7.98 -4.44
CA ALA A 73 -2.66 9.16 -5.27
C ALA A 73 -3.84 9.42 -6.23
N ALA A 74 -4.46 8.35 -6.73
CA ALA A 74 -5.64 8.39 -7.59
C ALA A 74 -6.97 8.56 -6.83
N ARG A 75 -6.95 8.60 -5.49
CA ARG A 75 -8.14 8.61 -4.61
C ARG A 75 -9.06 7.41 -4.80
N VAL A 76 -8.50 6.27 -5.16
CA VAL A 76 -9.14 4.96 -5.14
C VAL A 76 -8.90 4.32 -3.77
N ASP A 77 -9.90 3.62 -3.23
CA ASP A 77 -9.79 2.98 -1.92
C ASP A 77 -8.69 1.88 -1.92
N PRO A 78 -7.62 2.01 -1.13
CA PRO A 78 -6.54 1.03 -1.06
C PRO A 78 -6.75 -0.04 0.03
N THR A 79 -7.92 -0.12 0.67
CA THR A 79 -8.14 -0.95 1.87
C THR A 79 -7.74 -2.41 1.67
N HIS A 80 -8.14 -3.02 0.54
CA HIS A 80 -7.79 -4.41 0.25
C HIS A 80 -6.27 -4.64 0.18
N ASP A 81 -5.54 -3.78 -0.53
CA ASP A 81 -4.08 -3.89 -0.65
C ASP A 81 -3.37 -3.63 0.69
N ILE A 82 -3.91 -2.75 1.53
CA ILE A 82 -3.41 -2.51 2.90
C ILE A 82 -3.59 -3.75 3.77
N GLU A 83 -4.74 -4.42 3.71
CA GLU A 83 -4.99 -5.66 4.44
C GLU A 83 -4.03 -6.77 3.99
N MET A 84 -3.84 -6.92 2.68
CA MET A 84 -2.86 -7.86 2.12
C MET A 84 -1.43 -7.53 2.56
N ALA A 85 -1.04 -6.25 2.56
CA ALA A 85 0.27 -5.81 3.04
C ALA A 85 0.51 -6.19 4.51
N ARG A 86 -0.49 -6.04 5.37
CA ARG A 86 -0.43 -6.45 6.78
C ARG A 86 -0.26 -7.95 6.94
N GLN A 87 -1.04 -8.74 6.20
CA GLN A 87 -0.94 -10.19 6.22
C GLN A 87 0.45 -10.68 5.79
N MET A 88 1.09 -9.96 4.86
CA MET A 88 2.45 -10.21 4.38
C MET A 88 3.56 -9.73 5.32
N GLY A 89 3.19 -9.17 6.49
CA GLY A 89 4.12 -8.69 7.51
C GLY A 89 4.86 -7.41 7.11
N ILE A 90 4.33 -6.63 6.17
CA ILE A 90 4.93 -5.34 5.80
C ILE A 90 4.82 -4.37 6.98
N PRO A 91 5.90 -3.68 7.40
CA PRO A 91 5.85 -2.75 8.51
C PRO A 91 4.82 -1.63 8.30
N GLU A 92 4.04 -1.30 9.35
CA GLU A 92 3.03 -0.22 9.30
C GLU A 92 3.63 1.14 8.91
N GLY A 93 4.91 1.38 9.21
CA GLY A 93 5.61 2.59 8.77
C GLY A 93 5.74 2.67 7.25
N ASP A 94 5.93 1.54 6.57
CA ASP A 94 6.07 1.48 5.12
C ASP A 94 4.69 1.62 4.44
N ILE A 95 3.68 0.95 4.99
CA ILE A 95 2.27 1.09 4.58
C ILE A 95 1.84 2.56 4.71
N ALA A 96 2.09 3.20 5.85
CA ALA A 96 1.72 4.60 6.07
C ALA A 96 2.39 5.56 5.07
N ARG A 97 3.67 5.32 4.72
CA ARG A 97 4.36 6.12 3.69
C ARG A 97 3.74 5.91 2.31
N ALA A 98 3.41 4.68 1.94
CA ALA A 98 2.74 4.37 0.68
C ALA A 98 1.34 5.00 0.63
N SER A 99 0.59 4.98 1.73
CA SER A 99 -0.72 5.64 1.85
C SER A 99 -0.65 7.17 1.91
N GLY A 100 0.50 7.80 1.63
CA GLY A 100 0.66 9.26 1.65
C GLY A 100 0.51 9.88 3.04
N SER A 101 0.42 9.07 4.10
CA SER A 101 0.36 9.55 5.47
C SER A 101 1.76 10.00 5.85
N LYS A 102 1.94 11.31 6.05
CA LYS A 102 3.14 11.84 6.70
C LYS A 102 3.24 11.17 8.06
N THR A 103 4.14 10.21 8.21
CA THR A 103 4.47 9.62 9.51
C THR A 103 4.79 10.79 10.43
N LYS A 104 3.92 11.12 11.38
CA LYS A 104 4.26 12.07 12.44
C LYS A 104 5.47 11.45 13.12
N ARG A 105 6.69 11.94 12.81
CA ARG A 105 7.88 11.65 13.61
C ARG A 105 7.48 12.04 15.03
N ARG A 106 7.17 11.05 15.84
CA ARG A 106 6.99 11.20 17.28
C ARG A 106 8.36 11.67 17.75
N SER A 107 8.55 12.98 17.84
CA SER A 107 9.76 13.57 18.37
C SER A 107 9.88 13.04 19.79
N GLN A 108 10.78 12.10 19.97
CA GLN A 108 11.27 11.68 21.27
C GLN A 108 12.07 12.88 21.81
N ARG A 109 11.35 13.91 22.27
CA ARG A 109 11.91 14.96 23.12
C ARG A 109 12.16 14.24 24.44
N GLY A 110 13.42 13.87 24.65
CA GLY A 110 13.85 13.20 25.86
C GLY A 110 13.44 14.02 27.07
N ASN A 111 12.64 13.41 27.95
CA ASN A 111 12.74 13.70 29.37
C ASN A 111 14.07 13.13 29.82
N ALA A 112 15.12 13.94 29.72
CA ALA A 112 16.31 13.76 30.52
C ALA A 112 16.23 14.81 31.62
N ASP A 113 15.89 14.36 32.82
CA ASP A 113 16.07 15.08 34.07
C ASP A 113 17.47 15.69 34.13
N LEU A 114 17.56 17.02 34.31
CA LEU A 114 18.70 17.66 34.97
C LEU A 114 18.16 18.75 35.91
N THR A 115 18.08 18.34 37.17
CA THR A 115 18.03 19.07 38.44
C THR A 115 18.28 20.59 38.44
N PRO A 116 17.52 21.39 39.21
CA PRO A 116 17.87 22.78 39.48
C PRO A 116 19.00 22.84 40.50
N ALA A 117 20.18 23.30 40.06
CA ALA A 117 21.25 23.69 40.97
C ALA A 117 20.81 24.92 41.76
N GLN A 118 20.81 24.78 43.09
CA GLN A 118 20.57 25.85 44.04
C GLN A 118 21.61 26.97 43.83
N THR A 119 21.14 28.20 43.64
CA THR A 119 21.97 29.39 43.62
C THR A 119 22.16 29.89 45.05
N THR A 120 23.36 29.72 45.60
CA THR A 120 23.80 30.41 46.82
C THR A 120 24.40 31.75 46.41
N LEU A 121 23.79 32.85 46.84
CA LEU A 121 24.35 34.20 46.73
C LEU A 121 25.08 34.55 48.03
N TRP A 122 26.35 34.94 47.90
CA TRP A 122 27.04 35.88 48.79
C TRP A 122 27.21 37.18 48.02
#